data_AF-A0A958TNN3-F1
#
_entry.id   AF-A0A958TNN3-F1
#
_cell.length_a   1.000
_cell.length_b   1.000
_cell.length_c   1.000
_cell.angle_alpha   90.00
_cell.angle_beta   90.00
_cell.angle_gamma   90.00
#
_symmetry.space_group_name_H-M   'P 1'
#
loop_
_entity.id
_entity.type
_entity.pdbx_description
1 polymer ?
#
loop_
_entity_poly.entity_id
_entity_poly.type
_entity_poly.pdbx_seq_one_letter_code
_entity_poly.pdbx_strand_id
1 'polypeptide(L)'
;MRNEEFAYREGFRVTREGKVYSDKNLPLSVCSDNKKERIYFYINGLRNYFYTGRLQAYQKYGKKLYDVRYIVYKNRDVTDCSYDNIGLKPNYGIKQVIINKPEEVAFER
;
A
#
# COMPACT_ATOMS: atom_id res chain seq x y z
N MET A 1 2.87 -13.25 3.02
CA MET A 1 2.42 -12.55 1.80
C MET A 1 1.20 -11.71 2.16
N ARG A 2 1.12 -10.43 1.74
CA ARG A 2 -0.06 -9.61 2.03
C ARG A 2 -1.15 -9.81 0.98
N ASN A 3 -2.40 -9.50 1.34
CA ASN A 3 -3.57 -9.76 0.49
C ASN A 3 -3.50 -9.03 -0.86
N GLU A 4 -3.01 -7.79 -0.91
CA GLU A 4 -2.81 -7.06 -2.17
C GLU A 4 -1.75 -7.67 -3.09
N GLU A 5 -0.66 -8.22 -2.54
CA GLU A 5 0.38 -8.89 -3.32
C GLU A 5 -0.12 -10.22 -3.88
N PHE A 6 -0.86 -10.98 -3.05
CA PHE A 6 -1.52 -12.18 -3.50
C PHE A 6 -2.53 -11.86 -4.62
N ALA A 7 -3.45 -10.92 -4.39
CA ALA A 7 -4.45 -10.54 -5.38
C ALA A 7 -3.82 -10.08 -6.70
N TYR A 8 -2.76 -9.27 -6.65
CA TYR A 8 -2.04 -8.88 -7.86
C TYR A 8 -1.42 -10.09 -8.58
N ARG A 9 -0.83 -11.04 -7.84
CA ARG A 9 -0.28 -12.27 -8.44
C ARG A 9 -1.36 -13.14 -9.07
N GLU A 10 -2.52 -13.26 -8.43
CA GLU A 10 -3.66 -14.02 -8.97
C GLU A 10 -4.36 -13.32 -10.14
N GLY A 11 -3.91 -12.13 -10.57
CA GLY A 11 -4.41 -11.47 -11.78
C GLY A 11 -5.41 -10.35 -11.53
N PHE A 12 -5.74 -10.01 -10.27
CA PHE A 12 -6.58 -8.85 -9.99
C PHE A 12 -5.85 -7.56 -10.38
N ARG A 13 -6.57 -6.65 -11.03
CA ARG A 13 -6.03 -5.37 -11.48
C ARG A 13 -6.93 -4.21 -11.11
N VAL A 14 -6.33 -3.05 -10.91
CA VAL A 14 -7.05 -1.77 -10.77
C VAL A 14 -6.71 -0.89 -11.97
N THR A 15 -7.71 -0.29 -12.61
CA THR A 15 -7.48 0.61 -13.75
C THR A 15 -6.92 1.95 -13.30
N ARG A 16 -6.58 2.83 -14.25
CA ARG A 16 -6.12 4.18 -13.93
C ARG A 16 -7.19 5.00 -13.21
N GLU A 17 -8.46 4.72 -13.49
CA GLU A 17 -9.64 5.38 -12.92
C GLU A 17 -10.06 4.79 -11.56
N GLY A 18 -9.39 3.74 -11.09
CA GLY A 18 -9.69 3.12 -9.78
C GLY A 18 -10.70 1.95 -9.84
N LYS A 19 -11.08 1.47 -11.03
CA LYS A 19 -12.00 0.32 -11.16
C LYS A 19 -11.26 -1.00 -10.99
N VAL A 20 -11.87 -1.96 -10.28
CA VAL A 20 -11.25 -3.28 -10.04
C VAL A 20 -11.74 -4.31 -11.05
N TYR A 21 -10.81 -5.12 -11.56
CA TYR A 21 -11.07 -6.25 -12.43
C TYR A 21 -10.48 -7.52 -11.82
N SER A 22 -11.17 -8.64 -11.99
CA SER A 22 -10.65 -9.96 -11.62
C SER A 22 -9.60 -10.46 -12.61
N ASP A 23 -8.99 -11.59 -12.30
CA ASP A 23 -8.14 -12.42 -13.16
C ASP A 23 -8.72 -12.70 -14.57
N LYS A 24 -10.05 -12.74 -14.69
CA LYS A 24 -10.80 -12.96 -15.93
C LYS A 24 -11.19 -11.68 -16.65
N ASN A 25 -10.61 -10.53 -16.28
CA ASN A 25 -10.99 -9.22 -16.78
C ASN A 25 -12.49 -8.89 -16.59
N LEU A 26 -13.12 -9.46 -15.56
CA LEU A 26 -14.49 -9.12 -15.19
C LEU A 26 -14.48 -7.95 -14.20
N PRO A 27 -15.29 -6.91 -14.41
CA PRO A 27 -15.40 -5.81 -13.46
C PRO A 27 -15.98 -6.34 -12.14
N LEU A 28 -15.36 -5.97 -11.03
CA LEU A 28 -15.81 -6.37 -9.70
C LEU A 28 -16.52 -5.21 -9.01
N SER A 29 -17.68 -5.52 -8.43
CA SER A 29 -18.37 -4.60 -7.53
C SER A 29 -17.60 -4.48 -6.22
N VAL A 30 -17.29 -3.26 -5.83
CA VAL A 30 -16.65 -2.95 -4.55
C VAL A 30 -17.68 -2.89 -3.44
N CYS A 31 -17.35 -3.46 -2.27
CA CYS A 31 -18.09 -3.19 -1.06
C CYS A 31 -17.46 -1.97 -0.36
N SER A 32 -18.26 -0.96 -0.02
CA SER A 32 -17.77 0.14 0.81
C SER A 32 -17.89 -0.23 2.28
N ASP A 33 -16.81 -0.08 3.04
CA ASP A 33 -16.80 -0.18 4.50
C ASP A 33 -15.98 0.98 5.07
N ASN A 34 -16.57 1.77 5.97
CA ASN A 34 -15.95 2.98 6.51
C ASN A 34 -15.36 3.90 5.41
N LYS A 35 -16.12 4.08 4.31
CA LYS A 35 -15.73 4.85 3.12
C LYS A 35 -14.55 4.27 2.32
N LYS A 36 -14.08 3.07 2.64
CA LYS A 36 -13.02 2.40 1.89
C LYS A 36 -13.61 1.27 1.07
N GLU A 37 -13.24 1.25 -0.20
CA GLU A 37 -13.62 0.18 -1.11
C GLU A 37 -12.78 -1.07 -0.82
N ARG A 38 -13.46 -2.20 -0.58
CA ARG A 38 -12.84 -3.51 -0.39
C ARG A 38 -13.43 -4.56 -1.33
N ILE A 39 -12.58 -5.51 -1.70
CA ILE A 39 -12.94 -6.69 -2.49
C ILE A 39 -12.64 -7.92 -1.66
N TYR A 40 -13.59 -8.86 -1.65
CA TYR A 40 -13.43 -10.15 -1.03
C TYR A 40 -12.98 -11.19 -2.04
N PHE A 41 -12.12 -12.10 -1.60
CA PHE A 41 -11.65 -13.24 -2.37
C PHE A 41 -11.38 -14.40 -1.42
N TYR A 42 -11.25 -15.61 -1.96
CA TYR A 42 -11.02 -16.81 -1.15
C TYR A 42 -9.61 -17.34 -1.37
N ILE A 43 -8.94 -17.69 -0.28
CA ILE A 43 -7.65 -18.40 -0.30
C ILE A 43 -7.87 -19.69 0.49
N ASN A 44 -7.72 -20.85 -0.15
CA ASN A 44 -7.90 -22.16 0.51
C ASN A 44 -9.21 -22.26 1.32
N GLY A 45 -10.32 -21.77 0.76
CA GLY A 45 -11.63 -21.76 1.41
C GLY A 45 -11.84 -20.66 2.47
N LEU A 46 -10.81 -19.89 2.83
CA LEU A 46 -10.92 -18.79 3.79
C LEU A 46 -11.19 -17.46 3.08
N ARG A 47 -12.19 -16.72 3.57
CA ARG A 47 -12.56 -15.40 3.04
C ARG A 47 -11.52 -14.37 3.47
N ASN A 48 -10.86 -13.78 2.48
CA ASN A 48 -9.88 -12.71 2.61
C ASN A 48 -10.40 -11.45 1.93
N TYR A 49 -9.76 -10.31 2.17
CA TYR A 49 -10.08 -9.06 1.48
C TYR A 49 -8.86 -8.19 1.26
N PHE A 50 -8.92 -7.33 0.26
CA PHE A 50 -7.99 -6.22 0.09
C PHE A 50 -8.78 -4.92 -0.15
N TYR A 51 -8.16 -3.78 0.16
CA TYR A 51 -8.72 -2.48 -0.20
C TYR A 51 -8.27 -2.08 -1.59
N THR A 52 -9.17 -1.50 -2.41
CA THR A 52 -8.87 -1.06 -3.78
C THR A 52 -7.65 -0.14 -3.82
N GLY A 53 -7.60 0.85 -2.92
CA GLY A 53 -6.46 1.76 -2.81
C GLY A 53 -5.13 1.07 -2.45
N ARG A 54 -5.17 -0.02 -1.67
CA ARG A 54 -3.95 -0.82 -1.37
C ARG A 54 -3.48 -1.60 -2.58
N LEU A 55 -4.40 -2.20 -3.33
CA LEU A 55 -4.05 -2.89 -4.57
C LEU A 55 -3.46 -1.88 -5.56
N GLN A 56 -4.09 -0.72 -5.77
CA GLN A 56 -3.57 0.32 -6.66
C GLN A 56 -2.18 0.82 -6.23
N ALA A 57 -1.97 1.03 -4.93
CA ALA A 57 -0.65 1.41 -4.41
C ALA A 57 0.39 0.32 -4.64
N TYR A 58 0.03 -0.97 -4.50
CA TYR A 58 0.93 -2.08 -4.81
C TYR A 58 1.25 -2.14 -6.30
N GLN A 59 0.28 -1.94 -7.20
CA GLN A 59 0.54 -1.87 -8.65
C GLN A 59 1.52 -0.75 -9.00
N LYS A 60 1.37 0.41 -8.34
CA LYS A 60 2.16 1.61 -8.63
C LYS A 60 3.57 1.58 -8.03
N TYR A 61 3.71 1.07 -6.82
CA TYR A 61 4.95 1.18 -6.03
C TYR A 61 5.58 -0.16 -5.65
N GLY A 62 4.90 -1.28 -5.94
CA GLY A 62 5.33 -2.62 -5.57
C GLY A 62 5.50 -2.76 -4.06
N LYS A 63 6.55 -3.48 -3.67
CA LYS A 63 6.87 -3.79 -2.26
C LYS A 63 7.20 -2.55 -1.41
N LYS A 64 7.51 -1.39 -2.01
CA LYS A 64 7.72 -0.12 -1.28
C LYS A 64 6.49 0.30 -0.47
N LEU A 65 5.30 -0.19 -0.82
CA LEU A 65 4.08 -0.04 -0.02
C LEU A 65 4.23 -0.55 1.43
N TYR A 66 5.18 -1.46 1.69
CA TYR A 66 5.35 -2.07 3.01
C TYR A 66 6.29 -1.29 3.92
N ASP A 67 7.07 -0.37 3.36
CA ASP A 67 8.01 0.49 4.09
C ASP A 67 7.37 1.81 4.55
N VAL A 68 6.07 1.99 4.29
CA VAL A 68 5.35 3.23 4.56
C VAL A 68 4.32 3.08 5.68
N ARG A 69 4.05 4.19 6.37
CA ARG A 69 3.09 4.21 7.48
C ARG A 69 1.66 4.11 6.98
N TYR A 70 1.34 4.82 5.90
CA TYR A 70 0.02 4.80 5.27
C TYR A 70 0.06 5.25 3.80
N ILE A 71 -0.97 4.83 3.07
CA ILE A 71 -1.30 5.34 1.74
C ILE A 71 -1.94 6.71 1.88
N VAL A 72 -1.67 7.60 0.94
CA VAL A 72 -2.24 8.94 0.87
C VAL A 72 -3.14 9.05 -0.35
N TYR A 73 -4.29 9.67 -0.17
CA TYR A 73 -5.22 10.08 -1.21
C TYR A 73 -5.05 11.58 -1.38
N LYS A 74 -4.54 12.04 -2.53
CA LYS A 74 -4.18 13.46 -2.75
C LYS A 74 -5.37 14.40 -2.58
N ASN A 75 -6.54 14.01 -3.06
CA ASN A 75 -7.79 14.75 -2.92
C ASN A 75 -8.50 14.51 -1.57
N ARG A 76 -7.91 13.70 -0.67
CA ARG A 76 -8.47 13.29 0.63
C ARG A 76 -9.75 12.44 0.54
N ASP A 77 -10.16 12.05 -0.66
CA ASP A 77 -11.24 11.11 -0.89
C ASP A 77 -10.69 9.69 -0.95
N VAL A 78 -11.05 8.88 0.03
CA VAL A 78 -10.61 7.49 0.17
C VAL A 78 -11.35 6.53 -0.77
N THR A 79 -12.40 6.99 -1.45
CA THR A 79 -13.12 6.23 -2.47
C THR A 79 -12.49 6.42 -3.85
N ASP A 80 -11.85 7.57 -4.10
CA ASP A 80 -11.09 7.79 -5.33
C ASP A 80 -9.76 7.03 -5.31
N CYS A 81 -9.80 5.79 -5.78
CA CYS A 81 -8.63 4.93 -5.90
C CYS A 81 -7.92 5.07 -7.26
N SER A 82 -8.08 6.19 -7.97
CA SER A 82 -7.40 6.45 -9.23
C SER A 82 -5.87 6.49 -9.08
N TYR A 83 -5.16 6.10 -10.13
CA TYR A 83 -3.70 6.00 -10.15
C TYR A 83 -3.02 7.29 -9.72
N ASP A 84 -3.54 8.42 -10.20
CA ASP A 84 -2.97 9.73 -9.96
C ASP A 84 -3.30 10.28 -8.57
N ASN A 85 -4.38 9.80 -7.94
CA ASN A 85 -4.76 10.18 -6.58
C ASN A 85 -3.99 9.39 -5.49
N ILE A 86 -3.42 8.23 -5.82
CA ILE A 86 -2.72 7.37 -4.86
C ILE A 86 -1.24 7.76 -4.71
N GLY A 87 -0.81 7.90 -3.45
CA GLY A 87 0.57 8.14 -3.03
C GLY A 87 0.96 7.34 -1.79
N LEU A 88 2.27 7.33 -1.46
CA LEU A 88 2.78 6.74 -0.22
C LEU A 88 3.31 7.82 0.70
N LYS A 89 3.08 7.70 2.02
CA LYS A 89 3.75 8.54 3.01
C LYS A 89 4.80 7.74 3.77
N PRO A 90 6.10 8.07 3.61
CA PRO A 90 7.17 7.41 4.34
C PRO A 90 6.94 7.43 5.85
N ASN A 91 7.45 6.41 6.52
CA ASN A 91 7.47 6.38 7.97
C ASN A 91 8.54 7.36 8.46
N TYR A 92 8.17 8.63 8.66
CA TYR A 92 9.05 9.61 9.31
C TYR A 92 9.02 9.36 10.83
N GLY A 93 9.73 8.31 11.27
CA GLY A 93 9.91 7.95 12.66
C GLY A 93 11.38 7.72 12.96
N ILE A 94 12.00 8.74 13.57
CA ILE A 94 13.38 8.78 14.11
C ILE A 94 14.45 8.74 13.02
N LYS A 95 14.94 9.92 12.60
CA LYS A 95 16.34 10.03 12.16
C LYS A 95 17.16 9.38 13.26
N GLN A 96 17.86 8.27 12.99
CA GLN A 96 18.94 7.85 13.86
C GLN A 96 19.84 9.06 14.03
N VAL A 97 19.78 9.70 15.21
CA VAL A 97 20.81 10.62 15.62
C VAL A 97 22.02 9.72 15.81
N ILE A 98 22.86 9.63 14.78
CA ILE A 98 24.20 9.09 14.94
C ILE A 98 24.91 10.10 15.83
N ILE A 99 24.87 9.86 17.14
CA ILE A 99 25.74 10.56 18.08
C ILE A 99 27.13 10.00 17.79
N ASN A 100 27.87 10.65 16.90
CA ASN A 100 29.32 10.48 16.87
C ASN A 100 29.82 10.94 18.23
N LYS A 101 30.15 9.99 19.11
CA LYS A 101 30.96 10.29 20.29
C LYS A 101 32.26 10.92 19.77
N PRO A 102 32.69 12.09 20.27
CA PRO A 102 34.04 12.54 20.01
C PRO A 102 34.97 11.49 20.60
N GLU A 103 35.82 10.91 19.75
CA GLU A 103 36.93 10.08 20.20
C GLU A 103 37.73 10.89 21.21
N GLU A 104 37.98 10.28 22.37
CA GLU A 104 38.84 10.80 23.41
C GLU A 104 40.21 11.08 22.78
N VAL A 105 40.56 12.37 22.66
CA VAL A 105 41.92 12.77 22.33
C VAL A 105 42.76 12.44 23.56
N ALA A 106 43.31 11.23 23.58
CA ALA A 106 44.42 10.89 24.45
C ALA A 106 45.63 11.71 24.00
N PHE A 107 45.85 12.84 24.68
CA PHE A 107 47.13 13.52 24.64
C PHE A 107 48.09 12.72 25.53
N GLU A 108 48.90 11.85 24.91
CA GLU A 108 50.13 11.39 25.53
C GLU A 108 51.26 12.35 25.17
N ARG A 109 51.93 12.80 26.24
CA ARG A 109 53.22 13.51 26.36
C ARG A 109 53.20 15.03 26.48
#